data_AF-A0A954KNV4-F1
#
_entry.id   AF-A0A954KNV4-F1
#
_cell.length_a   1.000
_cell.length_b   1.000
_cell.length_c   1.000
_cell.angle_alpha   90.00
_cell.angle_beta   90.00
_cell.angle_gamma   90.00
#
_symmetry.space_group_name_H-M   'P 1'
#
loop_
_entity.id
_entity.type
_entity.pdbx_description
1 polymer ?
#
loop_
_entity_poly.entity_id
_entity_poly.type
_entity_poly.pdbx_seq_one_letter_code
_entity_poly.pdbx_strand_id
1 'polypeptide(L)'
;MKRGARSGIHNRPESVLFSSIEAVEERQLLSAATSPIDGVGHNESSPWWGSTETELIRYASPAYEDGLSSPAGSNRPGARLVSNQIVAQAESILNDRQMSDFVWMWGQLIDHDIDLTDPAVPAEDFSIDVPAGDPWFDPLATGTVQIDLARSVSVEGEESSDGMRQQLNSITAWLDGSVVYGSSNERANALRSFDGGRLRTSEGNLLPYNDAGLPNAGGSSSSLFLAGDVRANENIALSSMHILWVREHNRLCEELSAADSSLTDQELYEKARSIVAAEIQVITYNEFLPALLGNHAIAPYAGYDSSVNPTIANEFSTAAYRFGHSLLSPSLQRIDAFGSSIPEGALPLASAFFNPPALLSTGIDVLFRGAAVQAAQELDVQIVDGVRNFLFGEPGQGGLDLAS
;
A
#
# COMPACT_ATOMS: atom_id res chain seq x y z
N MET A 1 -53.73 45.52 25.44
CA MET A 1 -53.36 46.89 25.02
C MET A 1 -52.01 47.23 25.63
N LYS A 2 -51.13 47.87 24.85
CA LYS A 2 -49.74 48.30 25.12
C LYS A 2 -48.63 47.25 24.94
N ARG A 3 -47.93 47.47 23.83
CA ARG A 3 -46.63 46.95 23.38
C ARG A 3 -45.52 47.45 24.31
N GLY A 4 -44.45 46.66 24.43
CA GLY A 4 -43.16 47.08 24.97
C GLY A 4 -42.07 46.21 24.39
N ALA A 5 -41.51 46.63 23.26
CA ALA A 5 -40.34 46.01 22.65
C ALA A 5 -39.10 46.25 23.52
N ARG A 6 -38.32 45.20 23.79
CA ARG A 6 -36.95 45.30 24.29
C ARG A 6 -36.01 44.69 23.26
N SER A 7 -35.21 45.55 22.64
CA SER A 7 -34.08 45.20 21.79
C SER A 7 -32.98 44.58 22.67
N GLY A 8 -32.78 43.27 22.55
CA GLY A 8 -31.59 42.60 23.08
C GLY A 8 -30.43 42.84 22.12
N ILE A 9 -29.47 43.64 22.55
CA ILE A 9 -28.18 43.82 21.90
C ILE A 9 -27.42 42.50 22.06
N HIS A 10 -27.20 41.78 20.96
CA HIS A 10 -26.27 40.66 20.92
C HIS A 10 -24.85 41.22 20.98
N ASN A 11 -24.24 41.21 22.16
CA ASN A 11 -22.79 41.33 22.28
C ASN A 11 -22.15 40.08 21.66
N ARG A 12 -21.60 40.22 20.44
CA ARG A 12 -20.64 39.26 19.90
C ARG A 12 -19.39 39.30 20.79
N PRO A 13 -18.81 38.16 21.20
CA PRO A 13 -17.49 38.16 21.80
C PRO A 13 -16.48 38.66 20.76
N GLU A 14 -15.59 39.54 21.21
CA GLU A 14 -14.49 40.08 20.42
C GLU A 14 -13.64 38.95 19.84
N SER A 15 -13.37 39.02 18.54
CA SER A 15 -12.45 38.14 17.83
C SER A 15 -11.05 38.33 18.38
N VAL A 16 -10.52 37.32 19.07
CA VAL A 16 -9.09 37.23 19.37
C VAL A 16 -8.38 36.93 18.05
N LEU A 17 -7.81 37.97 17.45
CA LEU A 17 -6.90 37.87 16.31
C LEU A 17 -5.61 37.19 16.77
N PHE A 18 -5.52 35.87 16.56
CA PHE A 18 -4.24 35.16 16.55
C PHE A 18 -3.52 35.50 15.23
N SER A 19 -2.75 36.59 15.28
CA SER A 19 -1.76 36.95 14.27
C SER A 19 -0.38 36.56 14.79
N SER A 20 -0.11 35.27 14.89
CA SER A 20 1.27 34.76 14.81
C SER A 20 1.49 34.30 13.38
N ILE A 21 1.86 35.26 12.52
CA ILE A 21 2.51 34.93 11.26
C ILE A 21 3.78 34.17 11.67
N GLU A 22 3.82 32.87 11.40
CA GLU A 22 5.06 32.09 11.50
C GLU A 22 6.14 32.86 10.73
N ALA A 23 7.26 33.14 11.41
CA ALA A 23 8.42 33.64 10.72
C ALA A 23 8.79 32.59 9.68
N VAL A 24 8.83 32.99 8.41
CA VAL A 24 9.36 32.17 7.33
C VAL A 24 10.79 31.83 7.73
N GLU A 25 11.01 30.60 8.18
CA GLU A 25 12.35 30.11 8.48
C GLU A 25 13.20 30.28 7.22
N GLU A 26 14.45 30.69 7.43
CA GLU A 26 15.43 30.82 6.37
C GLU A 26 15.46 29.49 5.61
N ARG A 27 15.08 29.48 4.31
CA ARG A 27 15.10 28.28 3.47
C ARG A 27 16.52 27.70 3.51
N GLN A 28 16.76 26.73 4.38
CA GLN A 28 17.95 25.92 4.29
C GLN A 28 17.85 25.19 2.96
N LEU A 29 18.75 25.53 2.05
CA LEU A 29 19.03 24.69 0.89
C LEU A 29 19.36 23.31 1.46
N LEU A 30 18.52 22.31 1.17
CA LEU A 30 18.79 20.89 1.42
C LEU A 30 20.26 20.62 1.07
N SER A 31 21.11 20.46 2.08
CA SER A 31 22.53 20.16 1.87
C SER A 31 22.63 18.70 1.44
N ALA A 32 22.44 18.47 0.14
CA ALA A 32 22.94 17.37 -0.70
C ALA A 32 23.29 16.02 -0.03
N ALA A 33 22.38 15.46 0.77
CA ALA A 33 22.26 14.02 0.93
C ALA A 33 20.90 13.62 0.36
N THR A 34 20.90 13.09 -0.85
CA THR A 34 19.72 12.49 -1.47
C THR A 34 19.47 11.16 -0.76
N SER A 35 18.23 10.90 -0.33
CA SER A 35 17.88 9.61 0.29
C SER A 35 18.27 8.46 -0.65
N PRO A 36 19.06 7.48 -0.20
CA PRO A 36 19.44 6.33 -1.03
C PRO A 36 18.21 5.57 -1.53
N ILE A 37 18.29 5.00 -2.73
CA ILE A 37 17.17 4.26 -3.35
C ILE A 37 16.94 2.91 -2.64
N ASP A 38 18.00 2.32 -2.10
CA ASP A 38 17.99 1.03 -1.41
C ASP A 38 17.87 1.16 0.12
N GLY A 39 17.71 2.38 0.63
CA GLY A 39 17.59 2.67 2.06
C GLY A 39 18.90 2.58 2.87
N VAL A 40 20.04 2.24 2.25
CA VAL A 40 21.32 2.06 2.95
C VAL A 40 21.90 3.41 3.38
N GLY A 41 22.23 3.57 4.66
CA GLY A 41 22.91 4.75 5.20
C GLY A 41 21.97 5.81 5.77
N HIS A 42 20.66 5.54 5.86
CA HIS A 42 19.72 6.40 6.59
C HIS A 42 20.06 6.52 8.09
N ASN A 43 20.65 5.48 8.68
CA ASN A 43 21.20 5.53 10.03
C ASN A 43 22.73 5.47 9.97
N GLU A 44 23.41 6.46 10.55
CA GLU A 44 24.88 6.56 10.49
C GLU A 44 25.61 5.43 11.23
N SER A 45 25.06 4.97 12.36
CA SER A 45 25.68 3.93 13.21
C SER A 45 25.33 2.52 12.76
N SER A 46 24.15 2.36 12.14
CA SER A 46 23.63 1.10 11.63
C SER A 46 23.21 1.26 10.16
N PRO A 47 24.16 1.34 9.20
CA PRO A 47 23.85 1.70 7.82
C PRO A 47 22.85 0.80 7.09
N TRP A 48 22.65 -0.43 7.57
CA TRP A 48 21.74 -1.42 6.97
C TRP A 48 20.33 -1.40 7.55
N TRP A 49 20.07 -0.60 8.60
CA TRP A 49 18.73 -0.54 9.17
C TRP A 49 17.73 0.02 8.17
N GLY A 50 16.67 -0.75 7.91
CA GLY A 50 15.61 -0.41 6.96
C GLY A 50 16.01 -0.44 5.48
N SER A 51 17.19 -0.94 5.12
CA SER A 51 17.54 -1.14 3.71
C SER A 51 16.85 -2.37 3.12
N THR A 52 16.84 -2.48 1.79
CA THR A 52 16.32 -3.67 1.10
C THR A 52 17.08 -4.94 1.46
N GLU A 53 16.44 -6.09 1.27
CA GLU A 53 16.97 -7.43 1.50
C GLU A 53 17.51 -7.65 2.93
N THR A 54 16.85 -7.03 3.91
CA THR A 54 17.19 -7.19 5.33
C THR A 54 16.15 -8.02 6.06
N GLU A 55 16.57 -8.69 7.13
CA GLU A 55 15.66 -9.48 7.97
C GLU A 55 14.55 -8.59 8.54
N LEU A 56 13.32 -9.10 8.53
CA LEU A 56 12.26 -8.57 9.36
C LEU A 56 12.61 -8.80 10.84
N ILE A 57 12.39 -7.80 11.70
CA ILE A 57 12.58 -7.99 13.14
C ILE A 57 11.43 -8.80 13.73
N ARG A 58 11.61 -9.31 14.95
CA ARG A 58 10.55 -10.01 15.70
C ARG A 58 10.31 -9.36 17.05
N TYR A 59 9.05 -9.18 17.42
CA TYR A 59 8.66 -8.82 18.78
C TYR A 59 8.34 -10.04 19.66
N ALA A 60 7.98 -11.16 19.04
CA ALA A 60 7.71 -12.44 19.69
C ALA A 60 8.63 -13.54 19.14
N SER A 61 8.97 -14.52 20.00
CA SER A 61 9.74 -15.68 19.55
C SER A 61 8.95 -16.48 18.50
N PRO A 62 9.58 -16.92 17.40
CA PRO A 62 8.90 -17.72 16.39
C PRO A 62 8.50 -19.08 16.94
N ALA A 63 7.37 -19.59 16.47
CA ALA A 63 6.83 -20.89 16.86
C ALA A 63 6.93 -21.87 15.69
N TYR A 64 8.14 -22.32 15.37
CA TYR A 64 8.38 -23.44 14.44
C TYR A 64 8.28 -24.78 15.19
N GLU A 65 7.82 -25.84 14.50
CA GLU A 65 7.56 -27.16 15.10
C GLU A 65 8.85 -27.80 15.64
N ASP A 66 9.94 -27.64 14.91
CA ASP A 66 11.29 -28.07 15.26
C ASP A 66 12.10 -27.01 16.01
N GLY A 67 11.49 -25.86 16.29
CA GLY A 67 12.15 -24.69 16.89
C GLY A 67 13.15 -24.00 15.96
N LEU A 68 13.20 -24.32 14.67
CA LEU A 68 14.16 -23.78 13.71
C LEU A 68 13.48 -23.19 12.47
N SER A 69 12.79 -24.03 11.69
CA SER A 69 12.26 -23.62 10.38
C SER A 69 11.04 -24.41 9.92
N SER A 70 10.71 -25.56 10.51
CA SER A 70 9.53 -26.35 10.11
C SER A 70 8.24 -25.64 10.54
N PRO A 71 7.29 -25.37 9.62
CA PRO A 71 6.01 -24.75 9.99
C PRO A 71 5.30 -25.52 11.10
N ALA A 72 4.87 -24.82 12.15
CA ALA A 72 4.11 -25.44 13.24
C ALA A 72 2.61 -25.46 12.97
N GLY A 73 1.88 -26.16 13.84
CA GLY A 73 0.43 -26.13 13.85
C GLY A 73 -0.24 -27.25 13.06
N SER A 74 0.45 -28.38 12.90
CA SER A 74 -0.12 -29.62 12.36
C SER A 74 -1.38 -30.11 13.09
N ASN A 75 -1.61 -29.63 14.32
CA ASN A 75 -2.79 -29.89 15.14
C ASN A 75 -3.85 -28.77 15.12
N ARG A 76 -3.66 -27.72 14.32
CA ARG A 76 -4.59 -26.60 14.18
C ARG A 76 -5.57 -26.87 13.02
N PRO A 77 -6.76 -26.24 13.00
CA PRO A 77 -7.63 -26.27 11.84
C PRO A 77 -6.91 -25.72 10.59
N GLY A 78 -7.18 -26.29 9.41
CA GLY A 78 -6.61 -25.80 8.15
C GLY A 78 -7.08 -24.38 7.83
N ALA A 79 -6.23 -23.60 7.15
CA ALA A 79 -6.48 -22.17 6.90
C ALA A 79 -7.80 -21.93 6.15
N ARG A 80 -8.09 -22.72 5.11
CA ARG A 80 -9.36 -22.65 4.38
C ARG A 80 -10.59 -22.95 5.24
N LEU A 81 -10.47 -23.87 6.20
CA LEU A 81 -11.55 -24.13 7.15
C LEU A 81 -11.78 -22.91 8.07
N VAL A 82 -10.72 -22.27 8.54
CA VAL A 82 -10.81 -21.04 9.35
C VAL A 82 -11.43 -19.90 8.55
N SER A 83 -10.98 -19.68 7.32
CA SER A 83 -11.56 -18.68 6.40
C SER A 83 -13.06 -18.88 6.22
N ASN A 84 -13.51 -20.11 5.97
CA ASN A 84 -14.92 -20.43 5.79
C ASN A 84 -15.77 -20.22 7.05
N GLN A 85 -15.23 -20.49 8.25
CA GLN A 85 -16.02 -20.47 9.49
C GLN A 85 -16.00 -19.12 10.20
N ILE A 86 -14.93 -18.33 10.03
CA ILE A 86 -14.72 -17.09 10.78
C ILE A 86 -14.75 -15.87 9.87
N VAL A 87 -14.15 -15.97 8.68
CA VAL A 87 -13.86 -14.81 7.82
C VAL A 87 -14.94 -14.56 6.76
N ALA A 88 -15.82 -15.51 6.53
CA ALA A 88 -16.89 -15.37 5.54
C ALA A 88 -17.82 -14.18 5.85
N GLN A 89 -17.91 -13.25 4.90
CA GLN A 89 -18.83 -12.12 4.94
C GLN A 89 -20.14 -12.47 4.21
N ALA A 90 -21.28 -12.45 4.92
CA ALA A 90 -22.58 -12.75 4.32
C ALA A 90 -23.25 -11.53 3.67
N GLU A 91 -23.01 -10.34 4.22
CA GLU A 91 -23.57 -9.08 3.75
C GLU A 91 -22.60 -7.92 3.97
N SER A 92 -22.79 -6.81 3.27
CA SER A 92 -21.95 -5.63 3.47
C SER A 92 -22.10 -5.05 4.87
N ILE A 93 -20.97 -4.85 5.54
CA ILE A 93 -20.87 -4.20 6.85
C ILE A 93 -20.06 -2.94 6.61
N LEU A 94 -20.70 -1.77 6.73
CA LEU A 94 -20.03 -0.49 6.45
C LEU A 94 -19.27 -0.01 7.68
N ASN A 95 -18.11 0.57 7.45
CA ASN A 95 -17.26 1.09 8.52
C ASN A 95 -17.98 2.12 9.42
N ASP A 96 -18.00 1.85 10.73
CA ASP A 96 -18.66 2.65 11.76
C ASP A 96 -17.99 4.02 12.00
N ARG A 97 -16.74 4.17 11.56
CA ARG A 97 -15.96 5.42 11.61
C ARG A 97 -16.11 6.28 10.35
N GLN A 98 -16.96 5.87 9.41
CA GLN A 98 -17.24 6.59 8.16
C GLN A 98 -15.98 6.78 7.29
N MET A 99 -15.02 5.86 7.37
CA MET A 99 -13.88 5.86 6.46
C MET A 99 -14.35 5.50 5.05
N SER A 100 -13.86 6.24 4.06
CA SER A 100 -14.13 5.95 2.66
C SER A 100 -13.14 4.90 2.13
N ASP A 101 -13.37 4.36 0.94
CA ASP A 101 -12.47 3.41 0.29
C ASP A 101 -11.01 3.94 0.13
N PHE A 102 -10.78 5.25 0.26
CA PHE A 102 -9.42 5.79 0.34
C PHE A 102 -8.60 5.20 1.49
N VAL A 103 -9.24 4.75 2.58
CA VAL A 103 -8.50 4.15 3.71
C VAL A 103 -7.75 2.90 3.30
N TRP A 104 -8.39 1.98 2.57
CA TRP A 104 -7.71 0.75 2.15
C TRP A 104 -6.82 0.99 0.94
N MET A 105 -7.18 1.92 0.04
CA MET A 105 -6.32 2.29 -1.09
C MET A 105 -5.00 2.91 -0.61
N TRP A 106 -5.06 3.80 0.39
CA TRP A 106 -3.88 4.37 1.03
C TRP A 106 -3.11 3.32 1.83
N GLY A 107 -3.82 2.52 2.64
CA GLY A 107 -3.20 1.45 3.44
C GLY A 107 -2.40 0.47 2.58
N GLN A 108 -2.97 0.03 1.44
CA GLN A 108 -2.28 -0.82 0.47
C GLN A 108 -1.07 -0.12 -0.16
N LEU A 109 -1.20 1.15 -0.56
CA LEU A 109 -0.07 1.91 -1.11
C LEU A 109 1.09 1.99 -0.11
N ILE A 110 0.79 2.19 1.18
CA ILE A 110 1.80 2.27 2.23
C ILE A 110 2.42 0.90 2.54
N ASP A 111 1.63 -0.18 2.59
CA ASP A 111 2.17 -1.55 2.69
C ASP A 111 3.23 -1.79 1.60
N HIS A 112 2.94 -1.33 0.38
CA HIS A 112 3.83 -1.46 -0.77
C HIS A 112 5.02 -0.48 -0.77
N ASP A 113 5.08 0.46 0.16
CA ASP A 113 6.21 1.38 0.36
C ASP A 113 7.20 0.86 1.41
N ILE A 114 6.73 0.00 2.34
CA ILE A 114 7.49 -0.36 3.54
C ILE A 114 7.78 -1.86 3.69
N ASP A 115 6.98 -2.75 3.08
CA ASP A 115 7.29 -4.18 3.09
C ASP A 115 6.90 -4.97 1.84
N LEU A 116 7.75 -5.95 1.53
CA LEU A 116 7.53 -6.99 0.54
C LEU A 116 8.28 -8.23 1.00
N THR A 117 7.59 -9.36 1.04
CA THR A 117 8.23 -10.65 1.28
C THR A 117 8.01 -11.55 0.07
N ASP A 118 9.07 -11.72 -0.71
CA ASP A 118 9.04 -12.56 -1.91
C ASP A 118 8.90 -14.06 -1.58
N PRO A 119 8.36 -14.87 -2.51
CA PRO A 119 8.38 -16.33 -2.38
C PRO A 119 9.81 -16.87 -2.46
N ALA A 120 10.06 -17.99 -1.78
CA ALA A 120 11.35 -18.68 -1.84
C ALA A 120 11.69 -19.16 -3.26
N VAL A 121 12.97 -19.14 -3.61
CA VAL A 121 13.49 -19.63 -4.89
C VAL A 121 14.64 -20.62 -4.62
N PRO A 122 14.48 -21.92 -4.94
CA PRO A 122 13.30 -22.57 -5.53
C PRO A 122 12.08 -22.53 -4.60
N ALA A 123 10.88 -22.62 -5.17
CA ALA A 123 9.63 -22.60 -4.42
C ALA A 123 9.58 -23.73 -3.40
N GLU A 124 9.33 -23.36 -2.13
CA GLU A 124 9.03 -24.28 -1.05
C GLU A 124 7.51 -24.43 -0.96
N ASP A 125 6.97 -25.57 -1.40
CA ASP A 125 5.53 -25.83 -1.37
C ASP A 125 4.99 -25.80 0.07
N PHE A 126 3.91 -25.06 0.26
CA PHE A 126 3.14 -24.99 1.49
C PHE A 126 1.64 -24.86 1.19
N SER A 127 1.20 -25.58 0.16
CA SER A 127 -0.18 -25.56 -0.33
C SER A 127 -1.21 -25.85 0.76
N ILE A 128 -2.38 -25.21 0.63
CA ILE A 128 -3.44 -25.23 1.62
C ILE A 128 -4.49 -26.26 1.21
N ASP A 129 -4.69 -27.28 2.04
CA ASP A 129 -5.72 -28.29 1.81
C ASP A 129 -7.13 -27.67 1.84
N VAL A 130 -7.91 -27.93 0.79
CA VAL A 130 -9.31 -27.53 0.70
C VAL A 130 -10.20 -28.61 1.33
N PRO A 131 -11.10 -28.26 2.27
CA PRO A 131 -12.06 -29.21 2.82
C PRO A 131 -12.92 -29.85 1.72
N ALA A 132 -13.10 -31.17 1.78
CA ALA A 132 -13.95 -31.87 0.82
C ALA A 132 -15.38 -31.30 0.81
N GLY A 133 -15.88 -30.93 -0.37
CA GLY A 133 -17.20 -30.32 -0.52
C GLY A 133 -17.22 -28.81 -0.29
N ASP A 134 -16.05 -28.15 -0.23
CA ASP A 134 -15.97 -26.68 -0.27
C ASP A 134 -16.72 -26.17 -1.52
N PRO A 135 -17.71 -25.28 -1.36
CA PRO A 135 -18.58 -24.88 -2.46
C PRO A 135 -17.88 -24.09 -3.56
N TRP A 136 -16.69 -23.54 -3.28
CA TRP A 136 -15.93 -22.69 -4.20
C TRP A 136 -14.81 -23.47 -4.87
N PHE A 137 -14.03 -24.22 -4.09
CA PHE A 137 -12.81 -24.86 -4.58
C PHE A 137 -12.95 -26.36 -4.82
N ASP A 138 -13.78 -27.09 -4.05
CA ASP A 138 -13.99 -28.53 -4.23
C ASP A 138 -15.48 -28.93 -4.22
N PRO A 139 -16.31 -28.39 -5.14
CA PRO A 139 -17.76 -28.60 -5.13
C PRO A 139 -18.16 -30.07 -5.41
N LEU A 140 -17.23 -30.85 -5.97
CA LEU A 140 -17.42 -32.28 -6.26
C LEU A 140 -16.98 -33.20 -5.11
N ALA A 141 -16.51 -32.62 -3.99
CA ALA A 141 -16.04 -33.33 -2.80
C ALA A 141 -14.99 -34.41 -3.12
N THR A 142 -14.01 -34.05 -3.95
CA THR A 142 -12.89 -34.92 -4.31
C THR A 142 -11.96 -35.15 -3.12
N GLY A 143 -11.83 -34.16 -2.23
CA GLY A 143 -10.91 -34.18 -1.09
C GLY A 143 -9.44 -34.10 -1.48
N THR A 144 -9.13 -33.68 -2.71
CA THR A 144 -7.76 -33.59 -3.23
C THR A 144 -7.39 -32.21 -3.75
N VAL A 145 -8.30 -31.23 -3.65
CA VAL A 145 -8.03 -29.86 -4.10
C VAL A 145 -7.16 -29.15 -3.07
N GLN A 146 -6.19 -28.39 -3.56
CA GLN A 146 -5.35 -27.51 -2.75
C GLN A 146 -5.37 -26.10 -3.35
N ILE A 147 -5.17 -25.09 -2.52
CA ILE A 147 -4.85 -23.72 -2.93
C ILE A 147 -3.33 -23.58 -2.89
N ASP A 148 -2.74 -23.18 -4.01
CA ASP A 148 -1.28 -23.05 -4.13
C ASP A 148 -0.76 -21.95 -3.18
N LEU A 149 0.24 -22.32 -2.37
CA LEU A 149 0.97 -21.39 -1.51
C LEU A 149 2.42 -21.83 -1.47
N ALA A 150 3.34 -20.87 -1.60
CA ALA A 150 4.77 -21.10 -1.42
C ALA A 150 5.26 -20.35 -0.18
N ARG A 151 6.23 -20.93 0.53
CA ARG A 151 6.86 -20.24 1.65
C ARG A 151 7.67 -19.05 1.15
N SER A 152 7.72 -18.01 1.98
CA SER A 152 8.55 -16.83 1.77
C SER A 152 10.04 -17.15 1.77
N VAL A 153 10.80 -16.35 1.00
CA VAL A 153 12.26 -16.30 1.05
C VAL A 153 12.73 -16.05 2.48
N SER A 154 13.86 -16.66 2.86
CA SER A 154 14.38 -16.59 4.21
C SER A 154 15.86 -16.89 4.30
N VAL A 155 16.47 -16.46 5.39
CA VAL A 155 17.78 -16.91 5.87
C VAL A 155 17.63 -17.79 7.12
N GLU A 156 18.60 -18.66 7.39
CA GLU A 156 18.63 -19.54 8.56
C GLU A 156 20.09 -19.86 8.99
N GLY A 157 20.27 -20.43 10.19
CA GLY A 157 21.60 -20.82 10.66
C GLY A 157 22.53 -19.62 10.87
N GLU A 158 23.76 -19.68 10.37
CA GLU A 158 24.75 -18.60 10.57
C GLU A 158 24.39 -17.29 9.85
N GLU A 159 23.46 -17.34 8.87
CA GLU A 159 23.00 -16.17 8.13
C GLU A 159 21.82 -15.45 8.82
N SER A 160 21.19 -16.09 9.81
CA SER A 160 20.09 -15.51 10.58
C SER A 160 20.58 -14.86 11.87
N SER A 161 20.01 -13.71 12.23
CA SER A 161 20.33 -13.00 13.47
C SER A 161 20.14 -13.82 14.75
N ASP A 162 19.28 -14.84 14.75
CA ASP A 162 19.00 -15.71 15.90
C ASP A 162 19.17 -17.22 15.61
N GLY A 163 19.66 -17.56 14.41
CA GLY A 163 19.84 -18.94 13.97
C GLY A 163 18.57 -19.65 13.50
N MET A 164 17.39 -19.09 13.78
CA MET A 164 16.09 -19.61 13.31
C MET A 164 15.77 -19.02 11.93
N ARG A 165 14.78 -19.58 11.23
CA ARG A 165 14.36 -19.05 9.93
C ARG A 165 13.86 -17.61 10.07
N GLN A 166 14.43 -16.68 9.33
CA GLN A 166 14.04 -15.27 9.27
C GLN A 166 13.64 -14.87 7.86
N GLN A 167 12.51 -14.18 7.73
CA GLN A 167 12.01 -13.68 6.45
C GLN A 167 12.68 -12.35 6.12
N LEU A 168 12.86 -12.09 4.83
CA LEU A 168 13.46 -10.85 4.36
C LEU A 168 12.38 -9.86 3.94
N ASN A 169 12.67 -8.58 4.13
CA ASN A 169 12.00 -7.48 3.45
C ASN A 169 12.78 -7.15 2.17
N SER A 170 12.18 -7.38 1.00
CA SER A 170 12.81 -7.14 -0.29
C SER A 170 12.78 -5.67 -0.72
N ILE A 171 12.07 -4.81 0.02
CA ILE A 171 12.04 -3.35 -0.20
C ILE A 171 12.51 -2.59 1.04
N THR A 172 12.61 -1.26 0.93
CA THR A 172 13.03 -0.42 2.05
C THR A 172 11.95 -0.42 3.14
N ALA A 173 12.34 -0.31 4.40
CA ALA A 173 11.40 -0.16 5.53
C ALA A 173 10.95 1.29 5.75
N TRP A 174 11.51 2.22 4.97
CA TRP A 174 11.30 3.64 5.13
C TRP A 174 10.06 4.07 4.37
N LEU A 175 9.31 5.03 4.93
CA LEU A 175 8.31 5.79 4.18
C LEU A 175 9.02 6.82 3.29
N ASP A 176 9.71 6.36 2.25
CA ASP A 176 10.59 7.15 1.39
C ASP A 176 10.04 7.30 -0.05
N GLY A 177 8.84 6.79 -0.31
CA GLY A 177 8.23 6.79 -1.63
C GLY A 177 8.83 5.75 -2.58
N SER A 178 9.52 4.71 -2.09
CA SER A 178 9.95 3.56 -2.89
C SER A 178 8.82 2.95 -3.75
N VAL A 179 7.56 3.06 -3.32
CA VAL A 179 6.37 2.67 -4.10
C VAL A 179 6.25 3.44 -5.43
N VAL A 180 6.82 4.65 -5.50
CA VAL A 180 6.90 5.52 -6.69
C VAL A 180 8.24 5.36 -7.41
N TYR A 181 9.34 5.31 -6.67
CA TYR A 181 10.70 5.45 -7.21
C TYR A 181 11.49 4.13 -7.34
N GLY A 182 10.98 3.06 -6.73
CA GLY A 182 11.61 1.76 -6.65
C GLY A 182 12.63 1.66 -5.52
N SER A 183 12.94 0.42 -5.14
CA SER A 183 13.89 0.08 -4.08
C SER A 183 15.25 -0.37 -4.63
N SER A 184 15.47 -0.21 -5.94
CA SER A 184 16.76 -0.50 -6.59
C SER A 184 17.11 0.56 -7.64
N ASN A 185 18.40 0.86 -7.79
CA ASN A 185 18.87 1.81 -8.80
C ASN A 185 18.48 1.40 -10.23
N GLU A 186 18.40 0.10 -10.52
CA GLU A 186 17.96 -0.41 -11.82
C GLU A 186 16.50 0.00 -12.10
N ARG A 187 15.60 -0.26 -11.16
CA ARG A 187 14.18 0.11 -11.29
C ARG A 187 13.99 1.63 -11.32
N ALA A 188 14.65 2.35 -10.42
CA ALA A 188 14.60 3.81 -10.38
C ALA A 188 15.04 4.43 -11.72
N ASN A 189 16.13 3.94 -12.30
CA ASN A 189 16.59 4.39 -13.61
C ASN A 189 15.62 4.02 -14.74
N ALA A 190 15.00 2.84 -14.70
CA ALA A 190 14.03 2.42 -15.71
C ALA A 190 12.75 3.29 -15.72
N LEU A 191 12.42 3.90 -14.58
CA LEU A 191 11.27 4.78 -14.39
C LEU A 191 11.54 6.23 -14.82
N ARG A 192 12.80 6.68 -14.88
CA ARG A 192 13.16 8.07 -15.20
C ARG A 192 13.16 8.35 -16.69
N SER A 193 12.74 9.55 -17.08
CA SER A 193 12.91 10.05 -18.45
C SER A 193 14.31 10.57 -18.72
N PHE A 194 15.04 10.96 -17.66
CA PHE A 194 16.29 11.72 -17.71
C PHE A 194 16.14 13.04 -18.51
N ASP A 195 14.93 13.59 -18.50
CA ASP A 195 14.59 14.86 -19.10
C ASP A 195 13.66 15.67 -18.19
N GLY A 196 14.18 16.81 -17.71
CA GLY A 196 13.47 17.72 -16.81
C GLY A 196 13.25 17.18 -15.41
N GLY A 197 14.04 16.19 -14.97
CA GLY A 197 13.89 15.49 -13.69
C GLY A 197 12.68 14.57 -13.62
N ARG A 198 12.00 14.29 -14.74
CA ARG A 198 10.69 13.63 -14.76
C ARG A 198 10.77 12.10 -14.70
N LEU A 199 9.66 11.51 -14.28
CA LEU A 199 9.36 10.09 -14.48
C LEU A 199 8.70 9.89 -15.85
N ARG A 200 8.97 8.73 -16.47
CA ARG A 200 8.34 8.28 -17.72
C ARG A 200 6.85 8.08 -17.51
N THR A 201 6.09 8.34 -18.57
CA THR A 201 4.65 8.10 -18.63
C THR A 201 4.31 7.51 -19.99
N SER A 202 3.19 6.79 -20.09
CA SER A 202 2.60 6.37 -21.36
C SER A 202 1.52 7.36 -21.83
N GLU A 203 0.84 7.03 -22.92
CA GLU A 203 -0.28 7.81 -23.45
C GLU A 203 -1.36 8.02 -22.37
N GLY A 204 -1.96 9.22 -22.34
CA GLY A 204 -2.95 9.57 -21.31
C GLY A 204 -2.35 9.91 -19.95
N ASN A 205 -1.03 10.14 -19.86
CA ASN A 205 -0.33 10.44 -18.61
C ASN A 205 -0.55 9.32 -17.57
N LEU A 206 -0.46 8.08 -18.04
CA LEU A 206 -0.51 6.85 -17.24
C LEU A 206 0.92 6.37 -16.96
N LEU A 207 1.06 5.31 -16.15
CA LEU A 207 2.35 4.68 -15.88
C LEU A 207 3.04 4.23 -17.18
N PRO A 208 4.38 4.20 -17.23
CA PRO A 208 5.10 3.61 -18.34
C PRO A 208 4.83 2.10 -18.40
N TYR A 209 4.98 1.49 -19.57
CA TYR A 209 4.92 0.04 -19.71
C TYR A 209 6.27 -0.61 -19.37
N ASN A 210 6.24 -1.89 -18.99
CA ASN A 210 7.42 -2.67 -18.60
C ASN A 210 8.26 -3.12 -19.80
N ASP A 211 8.68 -2.17 -20.64
CA ASP A 211 9.51 -2.44 -21.84
C ASP A 211 10.87 -3.06 -21.48
N ALA A 212 11.34 -2.82 -20.26
CA ALA A 212 12.62 -3.32 -19.74
C ALA A 212 12.53 -4.78 -19.23
N GLY A 213 11.32 -5.36 -19.15
CA GLY A 213 11.13 -6.73 -18.68
C GLY A 213 11.54 -6.94 -17.21
N LEU A 214 11.42 -5.90 -16.38
CA LEU A 214 11.74 -5.99 -14.96
C LEU A 214 10.73 -6.88 -14.22
N PRO A 215 11.10 -7.49 -13.07
CA PRO A 215 10.19 -8.34 -12.30
C PRO A 215 8.93 -7.58 -11.87
N ASN A 216 7.73 -8.08 -12.15
CA ASN A 216 6.49 -7.59 -11.59
C ASN A 216 5.65 -8.76 -11.09
N ALA A 217 4.74 -8.51 -10.15
CA ALA A 217 3.64 -9.42 -9.90
C ALA A 217 2.82 -9.57 -11.19
N GLY A 218 2.51 -10.81 -11.58
CA GLY A 218 1.92 -11.12 -12.89
C GLY A 218 2.93 -11.30 -14.03
N GLY A 219 4.24 -11.23 -13.75
CA GLY A 219 5.33 -11.54 -14.67
C GLY A 219 5.99 -10.32 -15.31
N SER A 220 6.92 -10.53 -16.24
CA SER A 220 7.74 -9.47 -16.87
C SER A 220 7.20 -9.00 -18.23
N SER A 221 5.90 -9.17 -18.48
CA SER A 221 5.27 -8.79 -19.75
C SER A 221 5.37 -7.29 -19.99
N SER A 222 5.71 -6.88 -21.22
CA SER A 222 5.70 -5.47 -21.65
C SER A 222 4.29 -4.87 -21.74
N SER A 223 3.24 -5.65 -21.53
CA SER A 223 1.85 -5.17 -21.43
C SER A 223 1.49 -4.64 -20.04
N LEU A 224 2.30 -4.93 -19.02
CA LEU A 224 2.07 -4.47 -17.66
C LEU A 224 2.66 -3.07 -17.47
N PHE A 225 2.07 -2.30 -16.57
CA PHE A 225 2.67 -1.05 -16.11
C PHE A 225 3.93 -1.31 -15.29
N LEU A 226 4.87 -0.37 -15.36
CA LEU A 226 6.05 -0.31 -14.51
C LEU A 226 5.90 0.85 -13.53
N ALA A 227 6.08 0.56 -12.24
CA ALA A 227 6.11 1.54 -11.15
C ALA A 227 7.26 1.21 -10.18
N GLY A 228 7.37 1.96 -9.09
CA GLY A 228 8.36 1.73 -8.04
C GLY A 228 8.19 0.37 -7.36
N ASP A 229 6.97 0.01 -6.99
CA ASP A 229 6.66 -1.33 -6.46
C ASP A 229 6.25 -2.32 -7.56
N VAL A 230 6.61 -3.59 -7.36
CA VAL A 230 6.39 -4.70 -8.31
C VAL A 230 4.92 -5.12 -8.43
N ARG A 231 4.08 -4.75 -7.45
CA ARG A 231 2.66 -5.12 -7.36
C ARG A 231 1.72 -4.02 -7.87
N ALA A 232 2.24 -2.97 -8.51
CA ALA A 232 1.42 -1.84 -8.99
C ALA A 232 0.27 -2.21 -9.96
N ASN A 233 0.31 -3.41 -10.56
CA ASN A 233 -0.73 -3.93 -11.46
C ASN A 233 -1.77 -4.82 -10.76
N GLU A 234 -1.64 -5.01 -9.44
CA GLU A 234 -2.47 -5.94 -8.67
C GLU A 234 -3.94 -5.61 -8.81
N ASN A 235 -4.34 -4.35 -8.62
CA ASN A 235 -5.69 -3.88 -8.92
C ASN A 235 -5.67 -2.44 -9.45
N ILE A 236 -6.71 -2.05 -10.20
CA ILE A 236 -6.74 -0.73 -10.86
C ILE A 236 -6.86 0.45 -9.91
N ALA A 237 -7.34 0.26 -8.68
CA ALA A 237 -7.39 1.34 -7.68
C ALA A 237 -5.98 1.66 -7.19
N LEU A 238 -5.17 0.63 -6.90
CA LEU A 238 -3.75 0.78 -6.59
C LEU A 238 -2.98 1.39 -7.78
N SER A 239 -3.17 0.87 -9.00
CA SER A 239 -2.55 1.46 -10.20
C SER A 239 -2.89 2.95 -10.34
N SER A 240 -4.13 3.34 -10.01
CA SER A 240 -4.55 4.75 -10.02
C SER A 240 -3.77 5.59 -9.01
N MET A 241 -3.52 5.08 -7.80
CA MET A 241 -2.68 5.75 -6.80
C MET A 241 -1.25 5.96 -7.30
N HIS A 242 -0.62 4.93 -7.89
CA HIS A 242 0.71 5.08 -8.49
C HIS A 242 0.73 6.14 -9.60
N ILE A 243 -0.29 6.17 -10.47
CA ILE A 243 -0.41 7.19 -11.53
C ILE A 243 -0.50 8.59 -10.91
N LEU A 244 -1.29 8.77 -9.86
CA LEU A 244 -1.42 10.06 -9.18
C LEU A 244 -0.07 10.57 -8.68
N TRP A 245 0.72 9.71 -8.03
CA TRP A 245 2.02 10.09 -7.48
C TRP A 245 3.08 10.36 -8.56
N VAL A 246 3.05 9.65 -9.69
CA VAL A 246 3.90 9.97 -10.85
C VAL A 246 3.51 11.34 -11.44
N ARG A 247 2.21 11.65 -11.50
CA ARG A 247 1.73 12.95 -11.96
C ARG A 247 2.16 14.07 -11.03
N GLU A 248 2.09 13.85 -9.71
CA GLU A 248 2.53 14.83 -8.72
C GLU A 248 4.03 15.11 -8.81
N HIS A 249 4.86 14.06 -8.90
CA HIS A 249 6.29 14.22 -9.14
C HIS A 249 6.57 15.07 -10.40
N ASN A 250 5.93 14.75 -11.51
CA ASN A 250 6.14 15.48 -12.76
C ASN A 250 5.66 16.94 -12.69
N ARG A 251 4.55 17.20 -11.98
CA ARG A 251 4.06 18.56 -11.69
C ARG A 251 5.09 19.36 -10.89
N LEU A 252 5.66 18.76 -9.84
CA LEU A 252 6.70 19.39 -9.01
C LEU A 252 7.96 19.69 -9.81
N CYS A 253 8.42 18.78 -10.69
CA CYS A 253 9.55 19.02 -11.58
C CYS A 253 9.33 20.24 -12.49
N GLU A 254 8.12 20.40 -13.05
CA GLU A 254 7.75 21.56 -13.87
C GLU A 254 7.78 22.86 -13.05
N GLU A 255 7.22 22.86 -11.84
CA GLU A 255 7.23 24.04 -10.96
C GLU A 255 8.63 24.42 -10.48
N LEU A 256 9.46 23.44 -10.12
CA LEU A 256 10.84 23.65 -9.71
C LEU A 256 11.68 24.22 -10.87
N SER A 257 11.53 23.68 -12.07
CA SER A 257 12.21 24.17 -13.27
C SER A 257 11.77 25.58 -13.67
N ALA A 258 10.48 25.90 -13.51
CA ALA A 258 9.96 27.25 -13.74
C ALA A 258 10.46 28.27 -12.70
N ALA A 259 10.66 27.83 -11.45
CA ALA A 259 11.19 28.66 -10.38
C ALA A 259 12.70 28.89 -10.48
N ASP A 260 13.46 27.87 -10.90
CA ASP A 260 14.89 27.93 -11.10
C ASP A 260 15.33 27.06 -12.28
N SER A 261 15.50 27.71 -13.45
CA SER A 261 15.90 27.04 -14.68
C SER A 261 17.39 26.65 -14.73
N SER A 262 18.16 26.94 -13.68
CA SER A 262 19.55 26.50 -13.57
C SER A 262 19.70 25.08 -13.01
N LEU A 263 18.64 24.52 -12.43
CA LEU A 263 18.63 23.16 -11.89
C LEU A 263 18.81 22.12 -13.00
N THR A 264 19.71 21.17 -12.75
CA THR A 264 19.94 20.01 -13.62
C THR A 264 18.80 18.99 -13.52
N ASP A 265 18.73 18.06 -14.48
CA ASP A 265 17.78 16.92 -14.42
C ASP A 265 17.83 16.19 -13.08
N GLN A 266 19.04 15.88 -12.61
CA GLN A 266 19.25 15.17 -11.35
C GLN A 266 18.78 16.00 -10.14
N GLU A 267 19.06 17.30 -10.12
CA GLU A 267 18.61 18.16 -9.01
C GLU A 267 17.09 18.33 -8.99
N LEU A 268 16.44 18.42 -10.15
CA LEU A 268 14.98 18.45 -10.26
C LEU A 268 14.36 17.15 -9.75
N TYR A 269 14.85 15.99 -10.23
CA TYR A 269 14.38 14.68 -9.82
C TYR A 269 14.47 14.48 -8.30
N GLU A 270 15.63 14.75 -7.70
CA GLU A 270 15.82 14.52 -6.26
C GLU A 270 15.04 15.49 -5.39
N LYS A 271 14.88 16.75 -5.81
CA LYS A 271 14.04 17.72 -5.10
C LYS A 271 12.57 17.30 -5.15
N ALA A 272 12.04 16.94 -6.33
CA ALA A 272 10.67 16.47 -6.46
C ALA A 272 10.43 15.16 -5.70
N ARG A 273 11.37 14.21 -5.77
CA ARG A 273 11.35 12.97 -4.98
C ARG A 273 11.28 13.24 -3.47
N SER A 274 12.12 14.14 -2.96
CA SER A 274 12.11 14.51 -1.55
C SER A 274 10.79 15.14 -1.11
N ILE A 275 10.14 15.94 -1.96
CA ILE A 275 8.84 16.55 -1.66
C ILE A 275 7.73 15.48 -1.63
N VAL A 276 7.66 14.61 -2.65
CA VAL A 276 6.67 13.53 -2.70
C VAL A 276 6.79 12.58 -1.51
N ALA A 277 8.02 12.20 -1.12
CA ALA A 277 8.24 11.39 0.07
C ALA A 277 7.70 12.09 1.34
N ALA A 278 7.93 13.40 1.47
CA ALA A 278 7.39 14.19 2.57
C ALA A 278 5.85 14.27 2.53
N GLU A 279 5.23 14.39 1.36
CA GLU A 279 3.76 14.38 1.21
C GLU A 279 3.17 13.03 1.65
N ILE A 280 3.78 11.91 1.23
CA ILE A 280 3.37 10.56 1.65
C ILE A 280 3.48 10.42 3.19
N GLN A 281 4.58 10.88 3.78
CA GLN A 281 4.75 10.87 5.24
C GLN A 281 3.70 11.73 5.95
N VAL A 282 3.44 12.95 5.45
CA VAL A 282 2.46 13.88 6.03
C VAL A 282 1.06 13.28 6.00
N ILE A 283 0.60 12.76 4.87
CA ILE A 283 -0.72 12.14 4.75
C ILE A 283 -0.79 10.92 5.68
N THR A 284 0.26 10.09 5.72
CA THR A 284 0.28 8.88 6.54
C THR A 284 0.17 9.20 8.04
N TYR A 285 1.01 10.09 8.56
CA TYR A 285 1.06 10.38 10.00
C TYR A 285 -0.02 11.34 10.48
N ASN A 286 -0.48 12.27 9.65
CA ASN A 286 -1.43 13.31 10.07
C ASN A 286 -2.89 13.04 9.66
N GLU A 287 -3.14 12.14 8.70
CA GLU A 287 -4.50 11.86 8.20
C GLU A 287 -4.86 10.38 8.34
N PHE A 288 -4.08 9.49 7.72
CA PHE A 288 -4.39 8.06 7.69
C PHE A 288 -4.33 7.40 9.08
N LEU A 289 -3.21 7.52 9.79
CA LEU A 289 -3.04 6.90 11.10
C LEU A 289 -4.02 7.46 12.15
N PRO A 290 -4.31 8.77 12.21
CA PRO A 290 -5.37 9.30 13.08
C PRO A 290 -6.77 8.80 12.73
N ALA A 291 -7.11 8.60 11.44
CA ALA A 291 -8.39 8.02 11.05
C ALA A 291 -8.51 6.56 11.52
N LEU A 292 -7.43 5.78 11.36
CA LEU A 292 -7.38 4.37 11.67
C LEU A 292 -7.30 4.08 13.19
N LEU A 293 -6.42 4.79 13.90
CA LEU A 293 -6.08 4.51 15.30
C LEU A 293 -6.77 5.47 16.28
N GLY A 294 -7.38 6.53 15.77
CA GLY A 294 -7.96 7.62 16.55
C GLY A 294 -6.99 8.78 16.76
N ASN A 295 -7.56 9.95 17.05
CA ASN A 295 -6.78 11.16 17.30
C ASN A 295 -5.81 10.97 18.48
N HIS A 296 -4.55 11.39 18.29
CA HIS A 296 -3.46 11.28 19.27
C HIS A 296 -2.98 9.85 19.57
N ALA A 297 -3.28 8.88 18.70
CA ALA A 297 -2.70 7.54 18.80
C ALA A 297 -1.17 7.55 18.65
N ILE A 298 -0.63 8.52 17.90
CA ILE A 298 0.80 8.75 17.73
C ILE A 298 1.19 10.01 18.50
N ALA A 299 2.26 9.91 19.29
CA ALA A 299 2.79 11.05 20.05
C ALA A 299 3.36 12.11 19.08
N PRO A 300 3.32 13.41 19.46
CA PRO A 300 3.99 14.45 18.67
C PRO A 300 5.46 14.11 18.43
N TYR A 301 5.93 14.36 17.21
CA TYR A 301 7.31 14.09 16.83
C TYR A 301 8.29 14.84 17.74
N ALA A 302 9.22 14.10 18.34
CA ALA A 302 10.19 14.62 19.32
C ALA A 302 11.61 14.82 18.74
N GLY A 303 11.75 14.66 17.42
CA GLY A 303 13.04 14.65 16.74
C GLY A 303 13.53 13.24 16.40
N TYR A 304 14.57 13.18 15.57
CA TYR A 304 15.18 11.93 15.14
C TYR A 304 15.96 11.28 16.29
N ASP A 305 15.71 10.00 16.53
CA ASP A 305 16.45 9.19 17.49
C ASP A 305 17.22 8.10 16.73
N SER A 306 18.55 8.26 16.66
CA SER A 306 19.42 7.32 15.93
C SER A 306 19.54 5.95 16.60
N SER A 307 18.99 5.75 17.80
CA SER A 307 18.97 4.46 18.49
C SER A 307 17.74 3.61 18.16
N VAL A 308 16.73 4.19 17.51
CA VAL A 308 15.53 3.46 17.10
C VAL A 308 15.82 2.63 15.85
N ASN A 309 15.55 1.33 15.93
CA ASN A 309 15.58 0.44 14.77
C ASN A 309 14.26 0.56 13.99
N PRO A 310 14.27 1.06 12.74
CA PRO A 310 13.10 1.28 11.90
C PRO A 310 12.63 0.03 11.15
N THR A 311 13.38 -1.07 11.19
CA THR A 311 13.07 -2.27 10.40
C THR A 311 11.67 -2.80 10.71
N ILE A 312 10.93 -3.19 9.67
CA ILE A 312 9.58 -3.73 9.80
C ILE A 312 9.61 -5.04 10.59
N ALA A 313 8.64 -5.19 11.50
CA ALA A 313 8.46 -6.41 12.27
C ALA A 313 7.68 -7.44 11.46
N ASN A 314 8.06 -8.71 11.60
CA ASN A 314 7.39 -9.85 10.98
C ASN A 314 5.91 -9.89 11.36
N GLU A 315 5.59 -9.62 12.63
CA GLU A 315 4.21 -9.56 13.12
C GLU A 315 3.42 -8.41 12.49
N PHE A 316 4.09 -7.31 12.14
CA PHE A 316 3.48 -6.18 11.46
C PHE A 316 3.15 -6.53 10.00
N SER A 317 4.16 -6.94 9.23
CA SER A 317 4.00 -7.24 7.79
C SER A 317 3.14 -8.47 7.53
N THR A 318 3.15 -9.47 8.42
CA THR A 318 2.46 -10.75 8.18
C THR A 318 1.05 -10.78 8.76
N ALA A 319 0.79 -10.06 9.86
CA ALA A 319 -0.48 -10.15 10.57
C ALA A 319 -1.15 -8.78 10.78
N ALA A 320 -0.47 -7.86 11.48
CA ALA A 320 -1.14 -6.66 11.97
C ALA A 320 -1.59 -5.72 10.84
N TYR A 321 -0.73 -5.46 9.85
CA TYR A 321 -1.02 -4.50 8.78
C TYR A 321 -1.92 -5.08 7.66
N ARG A 322 -2.18 -6.40 7.71
CA ARG A 322 -3.15 -7.08 6.83
C ARG A 322 -4.61 -6.79 7.19
N PHE A 323 -4.85 -5.96 8.21
CA PHE A 323 -6.19 -5.46 8.56
C PHE A 323 -6.94 -4.84 7.37
N GLY A 324 -6.20 -4.25 6.41
CA GLY A 324 -6.76 -3.58 5.25
C GLY A 324 -7.62 -4.49 4.36
N HIS A 325 -7.41 -5.81 4.40
CA HIS A 325 -8.20 -6.76 3.62
C HIS A 325 -9.68 -6.82 4.06
N SER A 326 -9.98 -6.53 5.32
CA SER A 326 -11.35 -6.49 5.84
C SER A 326 -12.10 -5.23 5.38
N LEU A 327 -11.37 -4.14 5.08
CA LEU A 327 -11.93 -2.86 4.64
C LEU A 327 -12.36 -2.85 3.16
N LEU A 328 -12.01 -3.88 2.38
CA LEU A 328 -12.22 -3.94 0.95
C LEU A 328 -13.69 -4.00 0.57
N SER A 329 -14.13 -3.06 -0.26
CA SER A 329 -15.46 -3.07 -0.84
C SER A 329 -15.64 -4.15 -1.93
N PRO A 330 -16.82 -4.80 -2.04
CA PRO A 330 -17.07 -5.85 -3.04
C PRO A 330 -17.04 -5.35 -4.50
N SER A 331 -17.13 -4.04 -4.70
CA SER A 331 -17.02 -3.38 -6.00
C SER A 331 -16.46 -1.97 -5.84
N LEU A 332 -15.79 -1.47 -6.88
CA LEU A 332 -15.32 -0.09 -6.98
C LEU A 332 -16.39 0.77 -7.64
N GLN A 333 -16.91 1.77 -6.92
CA GLN A 333 -17.75 2.80 -7.55
C GLN A 333 -16.95 3.57 -8.61
N ARG A 334 -17.63 3.93 -9.72
CA ARG A 334 -17.05 4.76 -10.79
C ARG A 334 -17.96 5.95 -11.07
N ILE A 335 -17.51 7.13 -10.67
CA ILE A 335 -18.33 8.34 -10.60
C ILE A 335 -17.79 9.43 -11.53
N ASP A 336 -18.66 10.00 -12.36
CA ASP A 336 -18.31 11.07 -13.28
C ASP A 336 -18.12 12.44 -12.57
N ALA A 337 -17.74 13.46 -13.34
CA ALA A 337 -17.54 14.81 -12.83
C ALA A 337 -18.82 15.50 -12.32
N PHE A 338 -20.00 14.94 -12.62
CA PHE A 338 -21.30 15.45 -12.18
C PHE A 338 -21.84 14.68 -10.95
N GLY A 339 -21.07 13.75 -10.40
CA GLY A 339 -21.45 12.96 -9.23
C GLY A 339 -22.39 11.79 -9.55
N SER A 340 -22.50 11.39 -10.82
CA SER A 340 -23.32 10.25 -11.26
C SER A 340 -22.47 9.03 -11.61
N SER A 341 -23.03 7.84 -11.47
CA SER A 341 -22.37 6.62 -11.97
C SER A 341 -22.17 6.71 -13.49
N ILE A 342 -20.98 6.33 -13.97
CA ILE A 342 -20.72 6.23 -15.41
C ILE A 342 -21.57 5.11 -16.05
N PRO A 343 -21.82 5.13 -17.37
CA PRO A 343 -22.63 4.12 -18.05
C PRO A 343 -22.16 2.67 -17.85
N GLU A 344 -20.85 2.47 -17.65
CA GLU A 344 -20.24 1.17 -17.40
C GLU A 344 -20.53 0.63 -15.98
N GLY A 345 -21.06 1.46 -15.06
CA GLY A 345 -21.46 1.07 -13.70
C GLY A 345 -20.29 0.85 -12.73
N ALA A 346 -20.57 0.32 -11.53
CA ALA A 346 -19.54 -0.11 -10.60
C ALA A 346 -18.77 -1.33 -11.15
N LEU A 347 -17.49 -1.47 -10.82
CA LEU A 347 -16.66 -2.60 -11.22
C LEU A 347 -16.56 -3.60 -10.06
N PRO A 348 -16.97 -4.88 -10.20
CA PRO A 348 -16.73 -5.89 -9.17
C PRO A 348 -15.24 -5.97 -8.81
N LEU A 349 -14.91 -6.09 -7.52
CA LEU A 349 -13.52 -6.06 -7.07
C LEU A 349 -12.69 -7.17 -7.74
N ALA A 350 -13.23 -8.38 -7.86
CA ALA A 350 -12.55 -9.47 -8.55
C ALA A 350 -12.22 -9.14 -10.03
N SER A 351 -13.03 -8.33 -10.70
CA SER A 351 -12.77 -7.88 -12.09
C SER A 351 -11.79 -6.71 -12.20
N ALA A 352 -11.41 -6.11 -11.06
CA ALA A 352 -10.44 -5.04 -10.97
C ALA A 352 -8.99 -5.54 -10.86
N PHE A 353 -8.79 -6.80 -10.51
CA PHE A 353 -7.45 -7.39 -10.35
C PHE A 353 -6.78 -7.66 -11.70
N PHE A 354 -5.49 -7.33 -11.82
CA PHE A 354 -4.65 -7.54 -13.00
C PHE A 354 -5.29 -7.08 -14.32
N ASN A 355 -6.11 -6.02 -14.26
CA ASN A 355 -6.83 -5.46 -15.41
C ASN A 355 -6.46 -3.98 -15.72
N PRO A 356 -5.17 -3.63 -15.89
CA PRO A 356 -4.76 -2.28 -16.31
C PRO A 356 -5.54 -1.69 -17.51
N PRO A 357 -5.95 -2.46 -18.54
CA PRO A 357 -6.71 -1.93 -19.66
C PRO A 357 -8.02 -1.20 -19.28
N ALA A 358 -8.62 -1.50 -18.13
CA ALA A 358 -9.81 -0.80 -17.65
C ALA A 358 -9.57 0.70 -17.38
N LEU A 359 -8.32 1.10 -17.10
CA LEU A 359 -7.94 2.50 -16.91
C LEU A 359 -7.83 3.26 -18.23
N LEU A 360 -7.57 2.58 -19.35
CA LEU A 360 -7.42 3.23 -20.66
C LEU A 360 -8.72 3.88 -21.15
N SER A 361 -9.87 3.30 -20.80
CA SER A 361 -11.17 3.78 -21.25
C SER A 361 -11.78 4.84 -20.33
N THR A 362 -11.45 4.82 -19.03
CA THR A 362 -12.15 5.63 -18.01
C THR A 362 -11.24 6.63 -17.29
N GLY A 363 -9.92 6.46 -17.36
CA GLY A 363 -8.98 7.23 -16.56
C GLY A 363 -9.09 6.91 -15.06
N ILE A 364 -8.32 7.64 -14.25
CA ILE A 364 -8.24 7.42 -12.79
C ILE A 364 -9.29 8.22 -12.02
N ASP A 365 -9.74 9.34 -12.57
CA ASP A 365 -10.61 10.30 -11.89
C ASP A 365 -11.92 9.66 -11.39
N VAL A 366 -12.49 8.76 -12.18
CA VAL A 366 -13.78 8.13 -11.84
C VAL A 366 -13.66 7.21 -10.64
N LEU A 367 -12.49 6.59 -10.46
CA LEU A 367 -12.18 5.71 -9.33
C LEU A 367 -11.94 6.54 -8.07
N PHE A 368 -11.21 7.65 -8.15
CA PHE A 368 -11.02 8.53 -6.99
C PHE A 368 -12.30 9.21 -6.54
N ARG A 369 -13.17 9.63 -7.47
CA ARG A 369 -14.51 10.12 -7.08
C ARG A 369 -15.35 9.02 -6.45
N GLY A 370 -15.26 7.79 -6.96
CA GLY A 370 -15.89 6.62 -6.36
C GLY A 370 -15.40 6.34 -4.95
N ALA A 371 -14.08 6.31 -4.76
CA ALA A 371 -13.45 6.05 -3.47
C ALA A 371 -13.74 7.14 -2.42
N ALA A 372 -14.00 8.38 -2.86
CA ALA A 372 -14.40 9.47 -1.98
C ALA A 372 -15.83 9.31 -1.44
N VAL A 373 -16.75 8.75 -2.25
CA VAL A 373 -18.18 8.65 -1.88
C VAL A 373 -18.57 7.29 -1.30
N GLN A 374 -17.78 6.25 -1.59
CA GLN A 374 -18.02 4.90 -1.11
C GLN A 374 -17.42 4.73 0.29
N ALA A 375 -18.27 4.36 1.25
CA ALA A 375 -17.81 3.91 2.55
C ALA A 375 -17.10 2.56 2.42
N ALA A 376 -15.96 2.41 3.07
CA ALA A 376 -15.25 1.14 3.17
C ALA A 376 -16.09 0.10 3.92
N GLN A 377 -15.73 -1.18 3.76
CA GLN A 377 -16.23 -2.20 4.68
C GLN A 377 -15.65 -1.99 6.08
N GLU A 378 -16.25 -2.63 7.07
CA GLU A 378 -15.81 -2.52 8.46
C GLU A 378 -14.42 -3.14 8.68
N LEU A 379 -13.71 -2.63 9.69
CA LEU A 379 -12.54 -3.30 10.23
C LEU A 379 -12.99 -4.38 11.21
N ASP A 380 -13.17 -5.60 10.73
CA ASP A 380 -13.57 -6.74 11.54
C ASP A 380 -12.85 -8.03 11.11
N VAL A 381 -13.43 -9.19 11.42
CA VAL A 381 -12.85 -10.49 11.07
C VAL A 381 -13.28 -10.97 9.69
N GLN A 382 -14.18 -10.25 9.01
CA GLN A 382 -14.80 -10.65 7.77
C GLN A 382 -14.10 -10.03 6.55
N ILE A 383 -14.09 -10.77 5.45
CA ILE A 383 -13.50 -10.35 4.18
C ILE A 383 -14.48 -10.69 3.05
N VAL A 384 -14.64 -9.75 2.12
CA VAL A 384 -15.50 -9.92 0.94
C VAL A 384 -15.06 -11.09 0.06
N ASP A 385 -16.03 -11.78 -0.53
CA ASP A 385 -15.78 -12.92 -1.43
C ASP A 385 -14.94 -12.55 -2.67
N GLY A 386 -14.90 -11.26 -3.03
CA GLY A 386 -14.07 -10.75 -4.13
C GLY A 386 -12.57 -10.99 -3.95
N VAL A 387 -12.10 -11.29 -2.73
CA VAL A 387 -10.71 -11.72 -2.47
C VAL A 387 -10.62 -13.01 -1.64
N ARG A 388 -11.69 -13.40 -0.93
CA ARG A 388 -11.75 -14.65 -0.14
C ARG A 388 -12.11 -15.88 -0.97
N ASN A 389 -12.84 -15.70 -2.07
CA ASN A 389 -13.17 -16.77 -3.03
C ASN A 389 -12.85 -16.29 -4.44
N PHE A 390 -11.65 -15.73 -4.64
CA PHE A 390 -11.23 -15.23 -5.93
C PHE A 390 -10.92 -16.40 -6.85
N LEU A 391 -11.80 -16.65 -7.81
CA LEU A 391 -11.66 -17.76 -8.75
C LEU A 391 -11.00 -17.29 -10.05
N PHE A 392 -10.09 -18.11 -10.59
CA PHE A 392 -9.56 -17.88 -11.94
C PHE A 392 -10.55 -18.27 -13.05
N GLY A 393 -11.65 -18.93 -12.69
CA GLY A 393 -12.70 -19.42 -13.57
C GLY A 393 -13.95 -19.83 -12.79
N GLU A 394 -14.66 -20.86 -13.27
CA GLU A 394 -15.80 -21.44 -12.53
C GLU A 394 -15.35 -22.12 -11.22
N PRO A 395 -16.26 -22.32 -10.24
CA PRO A 395 -15.93 -23.07 -9.02
C PRO A 395 -15.24 -24.42 -9.32
N GLY A 396 -14.13 -24.68 -8.64
CA GLY A 396 -13.27 -25.85 -8.87
C GLY A 396 -12.24 -25.72 -10.01
N GLN A 397 -12.08 -24.56 -10.64
CA GLN A 397 -11.06 -24.30 -11.67
C GLN A 397 -9.82 -23.54 -11.17
N GLY A 398 -9.58 -23.59 -9.86
CA GLY A 398 -8.49 -22.86 -9.21
C GLY A 398 -8.86 -21.41 -8.86
N GLY A 399 -8.00 -20.81 -8.05
CA GLY A 399 -8.22 -19.48 -7.49
C GLY A 399 -7.37 -19.31 -6.23
N LEU A 400 -7.65 -18.24 -5.51
CA LEU A 400 -7.00 -17.89 -4.25
C LEU A 400 -8.05 -17.51 -3.20
N ASP A 401 -7.70 -17.74 -1.95
CA ASP A 401 -8.41 -17.22 -0.79
C ASP A 401 -7.41 -16.39 0.00
N LEU A 402 -7.52 -15.06 -0.07
CA LEU A 402 -6.59 -14.13 0.60
C LEU A 402 -6.58 -14.28 2.12
N ALA A 403 -7.62 -14.86 2.73
CA ALA A 403 -7.69 -15.09 4.16
C ALA A 403 -6.99 -16.38 4.60
N SER A 404 -6.81 -17.34 3.68
CA SER A 404 -6.15 -18.62 3.93
C SER A 404 -4.65 -18.48 3.75
#